data_AF-A0A934EI97-F1
#
_entry.id   AF-A0A934EI97-F1
#
_cell.length_a   1.000
_cell.length_b   1.000
_cell.length_c   1.000
_cell.angle_alpha   90.00
_cell.angle_beta   90.00
_cell.angle_gamma   90.00
#
_symmetry.space_group_name_H-M   'P 1'
#
loop_
_entity.id
_entity.type
_entity.pdbx_description
1 polymer ?
#
loop_
_entity_poly.entity_id
_entity_poly.type
_entity_poly.pdbx_seq_one_letter_code
_entity_poly.pdbx_strand_id
1 'polypeptide(L)'
;MTKPRLTGWGLPLGLLLLAASQAEAARQKNFRRTRKAAAAAPAPLPAPRPAVPPTVCESVNRIFLRVDALVAEQAQKDAKTFSRVDRIVREYKAPITGLGPAAVPCLASIALDPMRLEKSRLWALTFLTFIKRRVVFNPVRALLLDQTAPVELRSTAASYLPLLKGFCDDPKSPEEGSCVTRQDIDATLCASLEDGKLPAVVLREVLSRAARSGCEQAGPIEAWIRSFGDHPMGKDWENAHLAVLALTRAKSPAATRVLLRLFKHYPAGSRGRKLLYKALLEKKGDLLAVRETATPMLTWALRSEPGPVGEIMALEALALSRDPDSAGVFLDYLQKKDPEVVAAAASGLAAARAKSALPTLEKLLAEIPDDPRFQADGEHARPREAVGRIRIAIDDLWRQ
;
A
#
# COMPACT_ATOMS: atom_id res chain seq x y z
N MET A 1 -10.39 -57.30 49.67
CA MET A 1 -11.01 -58.64 49.74
C MET A 1 -10.68 -59.40 48.46
N THR A 2 -10.17 -60.62 48.66
CA THR A 2 -10.16 -61.79 47.75
C THR A 2 -9.54 -61.71 46.34
N LYS A 3 -8.27 -62.13 46.27
CA LYS A 3 -7.65 -63.09 45.31
C LYS A 3 -8.32 -64.50 45.43
N PRO A 4 -7.89 -65.62 44.75
CA PRO A 4 -7.04 -65.86 43.55
C PRO A 4 -7.53 -67.02 42.62
N ARG A 5 -6.81 -67.28 41.51
CA ARG A 5 -6.17 -68.58 41.09
C ARG A 5 -5.58 -68.38 39.68
N LEU A 6 -4.28 -68.46 39.38
CA LEU A 6 -3.19 -69.46 39.54
C LEU A 6 -3.36 -70.76 38.76
N THR A 7 -2.50 -70.93 37.75
CA THR A 7 -1.64 -72.09 37.37
C THR A 7 -0.90 -71.67 36.09
N GLY A 8 0.40 -71.87 35.85
CA GLY A 8 1.50 -72.43 36.63
C GLY A 8 2.60 -72.93 35.66
N TRP A 9 3.85 -72.96 36.16
CA TRP A 9 5.00 -73.78 35.71
C TRP A 9 5.68 -73.38 34.39
N GLY A 10 7.00 -73.29 34.23
CA GLY A 10 8.16 -73.61 35.06
C GLY A 10 9.40 -73.65 34.15
N LEU A 11 10.50 -73.01 34.54
CA LEU A 11 11.81 -73.06 33.87
C LEU A 11 12.42 -74.49 33.94
N PRO A 12 13.39 -74.81 33.06
CA PRO A 12 14.75 -74.89 33.63
C PRO A 12 15.85 -74.30 32.73
N LEU A 13 16.75 -73.58 33.40
CA LEU A 13 18.14 -73.40 32.98
C LEU A 13 18.75 -74.77 32.66
N GLY A 14 19.23 -74.95 31.43
CA GLY A 14 19.91 -76.19 31.07
C GLY A 14 20.28 -76.29 29.60
N LEU A 15 20.79 -75.23 28.96
CA LEU A 15 21.30 -75.29 27.58
C LEU A 15 22.28 -74.15 27.24
N LEU A 16 23.07 -73.71 28.23
CA LEU A 16 24.06 -72.65 28.09
C LEU A 16 25.52 -73.16 27.95
N LEU A 17 25.75 -74.46 27.72
CA LEU A 17 27.11 -75.03 27.74
C LEU A 17 27.47 -75.99 26.59
N LEU A 18 26.74 -76.00 25.47
CA LEU A 18 27.15 -76.78 24.27
C LEU A 18 27.16 -76.04 22.93
N ALA A 19 26.82 -74.75 22.89
CA ALA A 19 26.91 -73.94 21.67
C ALA A 19 28.17 -73.05 21.60
N ALA A 20 29.06 -73.13 22.60
CA ALA A 20 30.29 -72.32 22.66
C ALA A 20 31.52 -73.02 22.06
N SER A 21 31.50 -74.33 21.80
CA SER A 21 32.68 -75.08 21.32
C SER A 21 32.73 -75.33 19.80
N GLN A 22 31.68 -75.01 19.05
CA GLN A 22 31.68 -75.12 17.57
C GLN A 22 31.86 -73.77 16.83
N ALA A 23 31.77 -72.64 17.52
CA ALA A 23 31.95 -71.31 16.92
C ALA A 23 33.42 -70.91 16.72
N GLU A 24 34.36 -71.51 17.44
CA GLU A 24 35.80 -71.18 17.34
C GLU A 24 36.55 -71.94 16.24
N ALA A 25 36.10 -73.15 15.86
CA ALA A 25 36.70 -73.89 14.75
C ALA A 25 36.34 -73.32 13.36
N ALA A 26 35.20 -72.62 13.24
CA ALA A 26 34.80 -71.93 12.01
C ALA A 26 35.52 -70.58 11.81
N ARG A 27 35.95 -69.93 12.90
CA ARG A 27 36.66 -68.63 12.85
C ARG A 27 38.09 -68.75 12.32
N GLN A 28 38.81 -69.83 12.64
CA GLN A 28 40.19 -69.99 12.16
C GLN A 28 40.32 -70.46 10.70
N LYS A 29 39.33 -71.19 10.16
CA LYS A 29 39.34 -71.62 8.74
C LYS A 29 39.04 -70.48 7.76
N ASN A 30 38.22 -69.50 8.13
CA ASN A 30 37.93 -68.33 7.28
C ASN A 30 39.07 -67.31 7.25
N PHE A 31 39.93 -67.26 8.28
CA PHE A 31 41.05 -66.32 8.32
C PHE A 31 42.23 -66.69 7.38
N ARG A 32 42.36 -67.98 7.02
CA ARG A 32 43.41 -68.44 6.09
C ARG A 32 43.01 -68.40 4.62
N ARG A 33 41.71 -68.37 4.30
CA ARG A 33 41.22 -68.27 2.91
C ARG A 33 41.27 -66.84 2.36
N THR A 34 41.14 -65.83 3.21
CA THR A 34 41.15 -64.41 2.79
C THR A 34 42.56 -63.85 2.54
N ARG A 35 43.63 -64.49 3.04
CA ARG A 35 45.01 -64.03 2.79
C ARG A 35 45.59 -64.42 1.42
N LYS A 36 45.01 -65.39 0.71
CA LYS A 36 45.52 -65.83 -0.61
C LYS A 36 44.83 -65.16 -1.81
N ALA A 37 43.85 -64.29 -1.58
CA ALA A 37 43.21 -63.44 -2.59
C ALA A 37 43.65 -61.96 -2.50
N ALA A 38 44.65 -61.65 -1.68
CA ALA A 38 45.17 -60.29 -1.47
C ALA A 38 46.44 -60.01 -2.30
N ALA A 39 46.52 -60.54 -3.52
CA ALA A 39 47.62 -60.31 -4.45
C ALA A 39 47.10 -60.06 -5.87
N ALA A 40 46.10 -59.17 -5.99
CA ALA A 40 45.76 -58.39 -7.20
C ALA A 40 44.49 -57.53 -6.94
N ALA A 41 44.37 -56.92 -5.75
CA ALA A 41 43.28 -55.98 -5.52
C ALA A 41 43.69 -54.63 -6.16
N PRO A 42 42.88 -54.05 -7.08
CA PRO A 42 43.13 -52.69 -7.55
C PRO A 42 43.15 -51.75 -6.33
N ALA A 43 44.03 -50.75 -6.39
CA ALA A 43 44.20 -49.78 -5.31
C ALA A 43 42.85 -49.31 -4.77
N PRO A 44 42.68 -49.19 -3.43
CA PRO A 44 41.43 -48.69 -2.86
C PRO A 44 41.10 -47.36 -3.52
N LEU A 45 39.94 -47.29 -4.17
CA LEU A 45 39.44 -46.05 -4.76
C LEU A 45 39.54 -44.95 -3.68
N PRO A 46 40.09 -43.78 -4.01
CA PRO A 46 40.22 -42.70 -3.06
C PRO A 46 38.85 -42.45 -2.44
N ALA A 47 38.81 -42.31 -1.10
CA ALA A 47 37.58 -41.99 -0.40
C ALA A 47 36.89 -40.81 -1.12
N PRO A 48 35.58 -40.90 -1.40
CA PRO A 48 34.88 -39.84 -2.11
C PRO A 48 35.15 -38.53 -1.38
N ARG A 49 35.78 -37.58 -2.09
CA ARG A 49 36.11 -36.28 -1.52
C ARG A 49 34.83 -35.71 -0.89
N PRO A 50 34.89 -35.13 0.32
CA PRO A 50 33.72 -34.50 0.91
C PRO A 50 33.16 -33.49 -0.11
N ALA A 51 31.90 -33.66 -0.47
CA ALA A 51 31.27 -32.82 -1.48
C ALA A 51 31.37 -31.36 -1.03
N VAL A 52 31.96 -30.51 -1.87
CA VAL A 52 32.02 -29.07 -1.63
C VAL A 52 30.59 -28.57 -1.39
N PRO A 53 30.30 -27.85 -0.29
CA PRO A 53 28.96 -27.35 -0.04
C PRO A 53 28.54 -26.44 -1.20
N PRO A 54 27.30 -26.55 -1.69
CA PRO A 54 26.86 -25.76 -2.83
C PRO A 54 26.91 -24.27 -2.51
N THR A 55 27.22 -23.45 -3.51
CA THR A 55 27.14 -21.99 -3.35
C THR A 55 25.69 -21.56 -3.07
N VAL A 56 25.51 -20.32 -2.56
CA VAL A 56 24.16 -19.79 -2.29
C VAL A 56 23.30 -19.77 -3.56
N CYS A 57 23.86 -19.31 -4.69
CA CYS A 57 23.13 -19.32 -5.96
C CYS A 57 22.88 -20.73 -6.50
N GLU A 58 23.80 -21.69 -6.31
CA GLU A 58 23.52 -23.09 -6.64
C GLU A 58 22.36 -23.66 -5.83
N SER A 59 22.27 -23.31 -4.54
CA SER A 59 21.19 -23.72 -3.66
C SER A 59 19.85 -23.12 -4.10
N VAL A 60 19.82 -21.81 -4.42
CA VAL A 60 18.63 -21.14 -4.97
C VAL A 60 18.23 -21.75 -6.30
N ASN A 61 19.16 -21.90 -7.24
CA ASN A 61 18.90 -22.48 -8.57
C ASN A 61 18.38 -23.91 -8.47
N ARG A 62 18.93 -24.74 -7.57
CA ARG A 62 18.43 -26.11 -7.34
C ARG A 62 16.98 -26.12 -6.86
N ILE A 63 16.61 -25.20 -5.97
CA ILE A 63 15.22 -25.04 -5.54
C ILE A 63 14.36 -24.62 -6.74
N PHE A 64 14.79 -23.64 -7.51
CA PHE A 64 13.99 -23.12 -8.63
C PHE A 64 13.88 -24.07 -9.82
N LEU A 65 14.86 -24.95 -10.06
CA LEU A 65 14.69 -26.06 -11.00
C LEU A 65 13.55 -27.00 -10.59
N ARG A 66 13.36 -27.23 -9.29
CA ARG A 66 12.22 -28.02 -8.78
C ARG A 66 10.92 -27.23 -8.87
N VAL A 67 10.93 -25.94 -8.54
CA VAL A 67 9.76 -25.06 -8.68
C VAL A 67 9.30 -25.04 -10.15
N ASP A 68 10.22 -24.87 -11.10
CA ASP A 68 9.89 -24.88 -12.53
C ASP A 68 9.30 -26.21 -12.98
N ALA A 69 9.88 -27.34 -12.56
CA ALA A 69 9.33 -28.66 -12.86
C ALA A 69 7.89 -28.82 -12.30
N LEU A 70 7.68 -28.38 -11.05
CA LEU A 70 6.37 -28.41 -10.42
C LEU A 70 5.36 -27.50 -11.12
N VAL A 71 5.76 -26.28 -11.52
CA VAL A 71 4.93 -25.30 -12.22
C VAL A 71 4.59 -25.80 -13.63
N ALA A 72 5.56 -26.35 -14.37
CA ALA A 72 5.36 -26.91 -15.69
C ALA A 72 4.35 -28.08 -15.67
N GLU A 73 4.40 -28.92 -14.63
CA GLU A 73 3.44 -30.01 -14.44
C GLU A 73 2.00 -29.51 -14.23
N GLN A 74 1.79 -28.25 -13.83
CA GLN A 74 0.47 -27.68 -13.55
C GLN A 74 -0.26 -27.15 -14.77
N ALA A 75 0.43 -26.93 -15.90
CA ALA A 75 -0.08 -26.16 -17.03
C ALA A 75 -1.39 -26.71 -17.63
N GLN A 76 -1.86 -27.89 -17.22
CA GLN A 76 -3.08 -28.54 -17.69
C GLN A 76 -3.88 -29.27 -16.57
N LYS A 77 -3.68 -28.91 -15.30
CA LYS A 77 -4.28 -29.66 -14.15
C LYS A 77 -5.33 -28.86 -13.37
N ASP A 78 -6.09 -29.55 -12.52
CA ASP A 78 -7.22 -28.99 -11.77
C ASP A 78 -6.81 -28.05 -10.60
N ALA A 79 -7.77 -27.29 -10.06
CA ALA A 79 -7.56 -26.33 -8.97
C ALA A 79 -6.97 -26.97 -7.67
N LYS A 80 -7.23 -28.27 -7.44
CA LYS A 80 -6.63 -29.01 -6.31
C LYS A 80 -5.13 -29.19 -6.51
N THR A 81 -4.71 -29.48 -7.74
CA THR A 81 -3.29 -29.57 -8.09
C THR A 81 -2.59 -28.21 -7.97
N PHE A 82 -3.27 -27.11 -8.31
CA PHE A 82 -2.78 -25.75 -8.06
C PHE A 82 -2.41 -25.52 -6.59
N SER A 83 -3.38 -25.78 -5.70
CA SER A 83 -3.20 -25.62 -4.25
C SER A 83 -2.09 -26.50 -3.68
N ARG A 84 -1.93 -27.73 -4.21
CA ARG A 84 -0.90 -28.66 -3.76
C ARG A 84 0.50 -28.15 -4.06
N VAL A 85 0.76 -27.68 -5.28
CA VAL A 85 2.09 -27.14 -5.64
C VAL A 85 2.38 -25.89 -4.85
N ASP A 86 1.40 -24.99 -4.68
CA ASP A 86 1.62 -23.78 -3.87
C ASP A 86 2.01 -24.13 -2.44
N ARG A 87 1.42 -25.18 -1.86
CA ARG A 87 1.82 -25.69 -0.54
C ARG A 87 3.26 -26.21 -0.55
N ILE A 88 3.62 -27.03 -1.53
CA ILE A 88 4.99 -27.58 -1.66
C ILE A 88 6.01 -26.45 -1.84
N VAL A 89 5.73 -25.47 -2.70
CA VAL A 89 6.67 -24.36 -2.93
C VAL A 89 6.83 -23.51 -1.65
N ARG A 90 5.78 -23.31 -0.86
CA ARG A 90 5.87 -22.63 0.44
C ARG A 90 6.80 -23.33 1.43
N GLU A 91 6.98 -24.65 1.34
CA GLU A 91 7.95 -25.37 2.19
C GLU A 91 9.39 -24.90 1.95
N TYR A 92 9.69 -24.34 0.77
CA TYR A 92 10.99 -23.74 0.47
C TYR A 92 11.22 -22.36 1.11
N LYS A 93 10.22 -21.79 1.81
CA LYS A 93 10.39 -20.52 2.52
C LYS A 93 11.53 -20.60 3.53
N ALA A 94 11.51 -21.59 4.44
CA ALA A 94 12.51 -21.74 5.48
C ALA A 94 13.94 -21.86 4.93
N PRO A 95 14.24 -22.80 3.98
CA PRO A 95 15.58 -22.92 3.45
C PRO A 95 16.04 -21.65 2.71
N ILE A 96 15.18 -20.97 1.94
CA ILE A 96 15.56 -19.74 1.25
C ILE A 96 15.81 -18.60 2.25
N THR A 97 14.95 -18.41 3.24
CA THR A 97 15.16 -17.38 4.27
C THR A 97 16.41 -17.64 5.11
N GLY A 98 16.79 -18.91 5.29
CA GLY A 98 18.03 -19.31 5.96
C GLY A 98 19.30 -18.91 5.22
N LEU A 99 19.24 -18.70 3.90
CA LEU A 99 20.35 -18.17 3.09
C LEU A 99 20.55 -16.66 3.28
N GLY A 100 19.54 -15.97 3.82
CA GLY A 100 19.63 -14.55 4.17
C GLY A 100 19.87 -13.61 2.98
N PRO A 101 20.56 -12.46 3.20
CA PRO A 101 20.77 -11.45 2.16
C PRO A 101 21.54 -11.96 0.94
N ALA A 102 22.41 -12.96 1.11
CA ALA A 102 23.23 -13.52 0.04
C ALA A 102 22.40 -14.18 -1.08
N ALA A 103 21.15 -14.58 -0.80
CA ALA A 103 20.25 -15.15 -1.80
C ALA A 103 19.58 -14.09 -2.70
N VAL A 104 19.60 -12.81 -2.31
CA VAL A 104 18.89 -11.74 -3.00
C VAL A 104 19.31 -11.59 -4.46
N PRO A 105 20.62 -11.54 -4.83
CA PRO A 105 21.01 -11.44 -6.23
C PRO A 105 20.51 -12.60 -7.10
N CYS A 106 20.56 -13.83 -6.58
CA CYS A 106 20.13 -15.02 -7.31
C CYS A 106 18.59 -15.03 -7.48
N LEU A 107 17.84 -14.68 -6.43
CA LEU A 107 16.39 -14.57 -6.50
C LEU A 107 15.93 -13.42 -7.40
N ALA A 108 16.61 -12.28 -7.35
CA ALA A 108 16.37 -11.14 -8.23
C ALA A 108 16.58 -11.51 -9.70
N SER A 109 17.69 -12.21 -10.01
CA SER A 109 17.94 -12.73 -11.35
C SER A 109 16.80 -13.61 -11.84
N ILE A 110 16.25 -14.49 -11.00
CA ILE A 110 15.12 -15.35 -11.39
C ILE A 110 13.83 -14.54 -11.58
N ALA A 111 13.53 -13.60 -10.68
CA ALA A 111 12.30 -12.80 -10.77
C ALA A 111 12.30 -11.88 -12.02
N LEU A 112 13.46 -11.34 -12.38
CA LEU A 112 13.65 -10.44 -13.51
C LEU A 112 13.86 -11.15 -14.85
N ASP A 113 14.14 -12.46 -14.87
CA ASP A 113 14.39 -13.21 -16.10
C ASP A 113 13.11 -13.40 -16.93
N PRO A 114 12.97 -12.74 -18.10
CA PRO A 114 11.77 -12.86 -18.93
C PRO A 114 11.59 -14.25 -19.55
N MET A 115 12.64 -15.08 -19.57
CA MET A 115 12.59 -16.44 -20.15
C MET A 115 12.05 -17.49 -19.17
N ARG A 116 11.91 -17.15 -17.89
CA ARG A 116 11.36 -18.05 -16.86
C ARG A 116 9.83 -18.04 -16.87
N LEU A 117 9.25 -19.14 -16.41
CA LEU A 117 7.80 -19.25 -16.18
C LEU A 117 7.34 -18.17 -15.18
N GLU A 118 6.25 -17.47 -15.52
CA GLU A 118 5.72 -16.35 -14.72
C GLU A 118 5.49 -16.73 -13.26
N LYS A 119 4.90 -17.90 -13.02
CA LYS A 119 4.64 -18.38 -11.65
C LYS A 119 5.92 -18.62 -10.85
N SER A 120 7.00 -19.07 -11.49
CA SER A 120 8.31 -19.20 -10.83
C SER A 120 8.89 -17.82 -10.50
N ARG A 121 8.77 -16.86 -11.41
CA ARG A 121 9.17 -15.46 -11.16
C ARG A 121 8.39 -14.86 -9.99
N LEU A 122 7.08 -15.14 -9.89
CA LEU A 122 6.23 -14.72 -8.77
C LEU A 122 6.69 -15.33 -7.43
N TRP A 123 7.08 -16.61 -7.42
CA TRP A 123 7.66 -17.24 -6.23
C TRP A 123 9.00 -16.62 -5.84
N ALA A 124 9.87 -16.31 -6.80
CA ALA A 124 11.12 -15.61 -6.53
C ALA A 124 10.88 -14.24 -5.92
N LEU A 125 9.95 -13.45 -6.47
CA LEU A 125 9.50 -12.18 -5.91
C LEU A 125 8.93 -12.36 -4.49
N THR A 126 8.12 -13.39 -4.26
CA THR A 126 7.56 -13.69 -2.93
C THR A 126 8.67 -13.99 -1.92
N PHE A 127 9.65 -14.83 -2.28
CA PHE A 127 10.76 -15.16 -1.38
C PHE A 127 11.68 -13.97 -1.10
N LEU A 128 11.90 -13.09 -2.09
CA LEU A 128 12.60 -11.83 -1.89
C LEU A 128 11.98 -11.05 -0.72
N THR A 129 10.65 -10.95 -0.63
CA THR A 129 10.00 -10.20 0.47
C THR A 129 10.18 -10.81 1.86
N PHE A 130 10.45 -12.11 1.96
CA PHE A 130 10.76 -12.73 3.23
C PHE A 130 12.18 -12.42 3.70
N ILE A 131 13.06 -12.04 2.78
CA ILE A 131 14.40 -11.53 3.10
C ILE A 131 14.25 -10.04 3.46
N LYS A 132 13.95 -9.80 4.73
CA LYS A 132 13.69 -8.48 5.32
C LYS A 132 14.93 -7.58 5.35
N ARG A 133 15.39 -7.13 4.18
CA ARG A 133 16.64 -6.37 3.97
C ARG A 133 16.46 -5.30 2.91
N ARG A 134 17.21 -4.19 3.01
CA ARG A 134 17.16 -3.09 2.04
C ARG A 134 17.56 -3.50 0.64
N VAL A 135 18.53 -4.40 0.48
CA VAL A 135 18.96 -4.93 -0.84
C VAL A 135 17.82 -5.51 -1.70
N VAL A 136 16.68 -5.88 -1.10
CA VAL A 136 15.48 -6.36 -1.82
C VAL A 136 14.72 -5.24 -2.53
N PHE A 137 14.86 -4.00 -2.06
CA PHE A 137 14.11 -2.86 -2.58
C PHE A 137 14.33 -2.65 -4.08
N ASN A 138 15.58 -2.68 -4.55
CA ASN A 138 15.90 -2.41 -5.96
C ASN A 138 15.30 -3.45 -6.93
N PRO A 139 15.42 -4.78 -6.70
CA PRO A 139 14.72 -5.78 -7.51
C PRO A 139 13.20 -5.61 -7.55
N VAL A 140 12.56 -5.31 -6.41
CA VAL A 140 11.11 -5.12 -6.34
C VAL A 140 10.69 -3.85 -7.09
N ARG A 141 11.44 -2.76 -6.91
CA ARG A 141 11.26 -1.51 -7.67
C ARG A 141 11.41 -1.74 -9.17
N ALA A 142 12.45 -2.45 -9.59
CA ALA A 142 12.70 -2.76 -11.00
C ALA A 142 11.52 -3.52 -11.63
N LEU A 143 10.97 -4.52 -10.93
CA LEU A 143 9.80 -5.25 -11.40
C LEU A 143 8.54 -4.39 -11.53
N LEU A 144 8.30 -3.45 -10.60
CA LEU A 144 7.13 -2.55 -10.70
C LEU A 144 7.22 -1.64 -11.94
N LEU A 145 8.41 -1.09 -12.18
CA LEU A 145 8.68 -0.12 -13.24
C LEU A 145 8.92 -0.78 -14.61
N ASP A 146 9.16 -2.08 -14.66
CA ASP A 146 9.32 -2.83 -15.92
C ASP A 146 7.96 -2.96 -16.64
N GLN A 147 7.81 -2.24 -17.74
CA GLN A 147 6.60 -2.25 -18.56
C GLN A 147 6.40 -3.58 -19.31
N THR A 148 7.46 -4.37 -19.47
CA THR A 148 7.42 -5.68 -20.14
C THR A 148 7.11 -6.81 -19.16
N ALA A 149 7.17 -6.55 -17.85
CA ALA A 149 6.83 -7.53 -16.84
C ALA A 149 5.33 -7.84 -16.83
N PRO A 150 4.94 -9.12 -16.63
CA PRO A 150 3.54 -9.53 -16.44
C PRO A 150 2.80 -8.71 -15.38
N VAL A 151 1.50 -8.49 -15.59
CA VAL A 151 0.65 -7.64 -14.74
C VAL A 151 0.65 -8.11 -13.29
N GLU A 152 0.59 -9.42 -13.09
CA GLU A 152 0.61 -10.09 -11.80
C GLU A 152 1.93 -9.80 -11.06
N LEU A 153 3.07 -9.84 -11.75
CA LEU A 153 4.37 -9.50 -11.16
C LEU A 153 4.45 -8.04 -10.73
N ARG A 154 4.02 -7.12 -11.61
CA ARG A 154 4.01 -5.69 -11.32
C ARG A 154 3.09 -5.35 -10.16
N SER A 155 1.89 -5.91 -10.14
CA SER A 155 0.93 -5.70 -9.05
C SER A 155 1.42 -6.28 -7.73
N THR A 156 2.02 -7.48 -7.75
CA THR A 156 2.65 -8.09 -6.58
C THR A 156 3.80 -7.23 -6.06
N ALA A 157 4.64 -6.70 -6.95
CA ALA A 157 5.72 -5.78 -6.57
C ALA A 157 5.18 -4.50 -5.90
N ALA A 158 4.13 -3.89 -6.46
CA ALA A 158 3.46 -2.73 -5.84
C ALA A 158 2.91 -3.03 -4.44
N SER A 159 2.29 -4.19 -4.24
CA SER A 159 1.78 -4.62 -2.92
C SER A 159 2.89 -4.89 -1.91
N TYR A 160 4.08 -5.28 -2.37
CA TYR A 160 5.20 -5.67 -1.52
C TYR A 160 6.13 -4.52 -1.14
N LEU A 161 6.28 -3.48 -1.96
CA LEU A 161 7.12 -2.32 -1.64
C LEU A 161 6.86 -1.76 -0.23
N PRO A 162 5.61 -1.53 0.23
CA PRO A 162 5.35 -1.03 1.58
C PRO A 162 5.84 -1.94 2.71
N LEU A 163 5.94 -3.25 2.46
CA LEU A 163 6.40 -4.23 3.45
C LEU A 163 7.91 -4.15 3.70
N LEU A 164 8.65 -3.46 2.82
CA LEU A 164 10.10 -3.29 2.93
C LEU A 164 10.50 -2.10 3.82
N LYS A 165 9.53 -1.29 4.26
CA LYS A 165 9.78 -0.09 5.07
C LYS A 165 10.55 -0.42 6.35
N GLY A 166 11.61 0.34 6.61
CA GLY A 166 12.41 0.22 7.84
C GLY A 166 13.42 -0.93 7.83
N PHE A 167 13.56 -1.66 6.71
CA PHE A 167 14.66 -2.61 6.56
C PHE A 167 15.93 -1.89 6.12
N CYS A 168 17.03 -2.25 6.78
CA CYS A 168 18.35 -1.66 6.59
C CYS A 168 19.36 -2.67 6.04
N ASP A 169 20.46 -2.16 5.50
CA ASP A 169 21.61 -2.97 5.07
C ASP A 169 22.32 -3.58 6.29
N ASP A 170 22.59 -2.75 7.31
CA ASP A 170 23.03 -3.21 8.63
C ASP A 170 21.94 -2.94 9.69
N PRO A 171 21.34 -3.97 10.32
CA PRO A 171 20.39 -3.78 11.41
C PRO A 171 21.01 -3.18 12.68
N LYS A 172 22.35 -3.22 12.82
CA LYS A 172 23.09 -2.76 14.00
C LYS A 172 23.67 -1.37 13.86
N SER A 173 23.78 -0.86 12.63
CA SER A 173 24.24 0.51 12.33
C SER A 173 23.23 1.19 11.42
N PRO A 174 22.20 1.87 11.98
CA PRO A 174 21.28 2.65 11.18
C PRO A 174 21.95 3.96 10.75
N GLU A 175 22.99 3.87 9.93
CA GLU A 175 23.52 5.04 9.24
C GLU A 175 22.44 5.63 8.34
N GLU A 176 22.40 6.95 8.26
CA GLU A 176 21.45 7.66 7.41
C GLU A 176 21.64 7.22 5.94
N GLY A 177 20.57 6.75 5.30
CA GLY A 177 20.63 6.18 3.95
C GLY A 177 20.88 4.67 3.86
N SER A 178 21.06 3.97 4.98
CA SER A 178 21.20 2.50 5.00
C SER A 178 19.87 1.74 5.04
N CYS A 179 18.73 2.43 5.16
CA CYS A 179 17.39 1.84 5.30
C CYS A 179 16.43 2.26 4.19
N VAL A 180 15.47 1.40 3.86
CA VAL A 180 14.33 1.74 3.01
C VAL A 180 13.42 2.68 3.79
N THR A 181 13.38 3.93 3.38
CA THR A 181 12.54 4.94 4.00
C THR A 181 11.13 4.88 3.42
N ARG A 182 10.18 5.53 4.12
CA ARG A 182 8.85 5.77 3.54
C ARG A 182 8.94 6.59 2.25
N GLN A 183 9.86 7.55 2.19
CA GLN A 183 10.05 8.43 1.05
C GLN A 183 10.50 7.65 -0.19
N ASP A 184 11.37 6.66 -0.05
CA ASP A 184 11.80 5.81 -1.18
C ASP A 184 10.64 5.03 -1.79
N ILE A 185 9.77 4.48 -0.93
CA ILE A 185 8.58 3.73 -1.34
C ILE A 185 7.59 4.67 -2.04
N ASP A 186 7.29 5.81 -1.41
CA ASP A 186 6.34 6.78 -1.95
C ASP A 186 6.84 7.35 -3.29
N ALA A 187 8.13 7.68 -3.41
CA ALA A 187 8.74 8.13 -4.65
C ALA A 187 8.67 7.07 -5.76
N THR A 188 8.90 5.80 -5.42
CA THR A 188 8.81 4.70 -6.40
C THR A 188 7.39 4.46 -6.88
N LEU A 189 6.42 4.46 -5.97
CA LEU A 189 5.00 4.32 -6.30
C LEU A 189 4.51 5.49 -7.15
N CYS A 190 4.89 6.72 -6.79
CA CYS A 190 4.60 7.91 -7.58
C CYS A 190 5.19 7.82 -8.99
N ALA A 191 6.48 7.49 -9.11
CA ALA A 191 7.15 7.38 -10.40
C ALA A 191 6.45 6.37 -11.33
N SER A 192 5.89 5.29 -10.79
CA SER A 192 5.14 4.32 -11.61
C SER A 192 3.87 4.90 -12.26
N LEU A 193 3.35 6.03 -11.76
CA LEU A 193 2.19 6.72 -12.34
C LEU A 193 2.54 7.57 -13.58
N GLU A 194 3.83 7.92 -13.78
CA GLU A 194 4.28 8.79 -14.89
C GLU A 194 3.98 8.20 -16.27
N ASP A 195 3.98 6.88 -16.39
CA ASP A 195 3.84 6.16 -17.66
C ASP A 195 2.44 6.30 -18.31
N GLY A 196 1.43 6.78 -17.56
CA GLY A 196 0.06 6.99 -18.06
C GLY A 196 -0.66 5.75 -18.61
N LYS A 197 -0.04 4.57 -18.52
CA LYS A 197 -0.51 3.28 -19.08
C LYS A 197 -0.27 2.13 -18.13
N LEU A 198 -0.70 2.27 -16.88
CA LEU A 198 -0.68 1.17 -15.92
C LEU A 198 -1.85 0.22 -16.15
N PRO A 199 -1.64 -1.11 -16.15
CA PRO A 199 -2.72 -2.07 -16.09
C PRO A 199 -3.63 -1.80 -14.89
N ALA A 200 -4.95 -1.95 -15.04
CA ALA A 200 -5.94 -1.54 -14.04
C ALA A 200 -5.67 -2.10 -12.62
N VAL A 201 -5.19 -3.35 -12.52
CA VAL A 201 -4.86 -3.98 -11.24
C VAL A 201 -3.65 -3.30 -10.57
N VAL A 202 -2.60 -3.01 -11.36
CA VAL A 202 -1.39 -2.32 -10.88
C VAL A 202 -1.74 -0.88 -10.49
N LEU A 203 -2.49 -0.17 -11.33
CA LEU A 203 -2.95 1.19 -11.08
C LEU A 203 -3.70 1.29 -9.76
N ARG A 204 -4.67 0.40 -9.52
CA ARG A 204 -5.44 0.37 -8.28
C ARG A 204 -4.54 0.16 -7.07
N GLU A 205 -3.60 -0.77 -7.13
CA GLU A 205 -2.69 -1.02 -6.02
C GLU A 205 -1.84 0.22 -5.74
N VAL A 206 -1.22 0.80 -6.76
CA VAL A 206 -0.39 2.02 -6.63
C VAL A 206 -1.21 3.19 -6.07
N LEU A 207 -2.38 3.48 -6.65
CA LEU A 207 -3.26 4.56 -6.18
C LEU A 207 -3.74 4.31 -4.74
N SER A 208 -4.02 3.07 -4.35
CA SER A 208 -4.44 2.75 -2.98
C SER A 208 -3.36 3.07 -1.94
N ARG A 209 -2.09 2.93 -2.32
CA ARG A 209 -0.95 3.29 -1.47
C ARG A 209 -0.72 4.80 -1.47
N ALA A 210 -0.70 5.41 -2.65
CA ALA A 210 -0.56 6.86 -2.81
C ALA A 210 -1.66 7.63 -2.06
N ALA A 211 -2.89 7.12 -2.03
CA ALA A 211 -4.01 7.71 -1.28
C ALA A 211 -3.77 7.76 0.24
N ARG A 212 -2.90 6.90 0.78
CA ARG A 212 -2.55 6.88 2.21
C ARG A 212 -1.35 7.76 2.50
N SER A 213 -0.35 7.75 1.61
CA SER A 213 0.91 8.40 1.88
C SER A 213 1.05 9.81 1.30
N GLY A 214 0.28 10.13 0.27
CA GLY A 214 0.47 11.31 -0.55
C GLY A 214 1.40 11.01 -1.73
N CYS A 215 1.24 11.77 -2.81
CA CYS A 215 2.14 11.68 -3.95
C CYS A 215 2.46 13.06 -4.52
N GLU A 216 3.74 13.41 -4.46
CA GLU A 216 4.23 14.74 -4.83
C GLU A 216 4.20 14.99 -6.35
N GLN A 217 4.10 13.92 -7.15
CA GLN A 217 3.97 13.98 -8.60
C GLN A 217 2.52 14.28 -9.00
N ALA A 218 2.11 15.54 -8.82
CA ALA A 218 0.73 15.95 -9.03
C ALA A 218 0.26 15.87 -10.50
N GLY A 219 1.17 16.09 -11.46
CA GLY A 219 0.88 16.08 -12.91
C GLY A 219 0.41 14.70 -13.42
N PRO A 220 1.17 13.62 -13.21
CA PRO A 220 0.73 12.27 -13.55
C PRO A 220 -0.61 11.88 -12.91
N ILE A 221 -0.85 12.27 -11.66
CA ILE A 221 -2.13 12.01 -11.00
C ILE A 221 -3.28 12.79 -11.65
N GLU A 222 -3.06 14.05 -12.03
CA GLU A 222 -4.05 14.83 -12.78
C GLU A 222 -4.44 14.12 -14.08
N ALA A 223 -3.45 13.61 -14.83
CA ALA A 223 -3.68 12.89 -16.07
C ALA A 223 -4.54 11.63 -15.85
N TRP A 224 -4.23 10.85 -14.80
CA TRP A 224 -5.05 9.69 -14.42
C TRP A 224 -6.49 10.08 -14.06
N ILE A 225 -6.67 11.10 -13.23
CA ILE A 225 -8.02 11.58 -12.86
C ILE A 225 -8.82 11.95 -14.10
N ARG A 226 -8.21 12.66 -15.05
CA ARG A 226 -8.87 13.05 -16.30
C ARG A 226 -9.19 11.86 -17.20
N SER A 227 -8.34 10.84 -17.22
CA SER A 227 -8.54 9.63 -18.03
C SER A 227 -9.78 8.82 -17.61
N PHE A 228 -10.24 8.96 -16.36
CA PHE A 228 -11.47 8.32 -15.87
C PHE A 228 -12.75 9.05 -16.32
N GLY A 229 -12.64 10.19 -17.00
CA GLY A 229 -13.76 11.01 -17.43
C GLY A 229 -14.26 11.98 -16.36
N ASP A 230 -15.23 12.81 -16.73
CA ASP A 230 -15.85 13.84 -15.88
C ASP A 230 -17.03 13.31 -15.04
N HIS A 231 -17.58 12.14 -15.42
CA HIS A 231 -18.60 11.39 -14.68
C HIS A 231 -18.16 9.93 -14.43
N PRO A 232 -17.05 9.69 -13.71
CA PRO A 232 -16.56 8.33 -13.52
C PRO A 232 -17.57 7.50 -12.71
N MET A 233 -17.73 6.23 -13.09
CA MET A 233 -18.63 5.26 -12.44
C MET A 233 -17.88 3.99 -12.04
N GLY A 234 -18.45 3.20 -11.12
CA GLY A 234 -17.91 1.90 -10.72
C GLY A 234 -16.44 1.96 -10.29
N LYS A 235 -15.59 1.12 -10.92
CA LYS A 235 -14.15 1.05 -10.62
C LYS A 235 -13.39 2.33 -10.97
N ASP A 236 -13.82 3.05 -12.01
CA ASP A 236 -13.18 4.30 -12.40
C ASP A 236 -13.44 5.40 -11.37
N TRP A 237 -14.65 5.41 -10.79
CA TRP A 237 -14.94 6.29 -9.63
C TRP A 237 -14.04 5.97 -8.44
N GLU A 238 -13.86 4.68 -8.12
CA GLU A 238 -12.98 4.27 -7.01
C GLU A 238 -11.53 4.71 -7.25
N ASN A 239 -11.01 4.54 -8.47
CA ASN A 239 -9.65 4.94 -8.82
C ASN A 239 -9.50 6.47 -8.84
N ALA A 240 -10.46 7.21 -9.41
CA ALA A 240 -10.48 8.68 -9.37
C ALA A 240 -10.50 9.20 -7.92
N HIS A 241 -11.27 8.54 -7.04
CA HIS A 241 -11.30 8.88 -5.63
C HIS A 241 -9.95 8.65 -4.94
N LEU A 242 -9.31 7.50 -5.16
CA LEU A 242 -7.97 7.23 -4.62
C LEU A 242 -6.93 8.23 -5.14
N ALA A 243 -7.00 8.60 -6.42
CA ALA A 243 -6.13 9.59 -7.03
C ALA A 243 -6.32 10.99 -6.41
N VAL A 244 -7.56 11.43 -6.18
CA VAL A 244 -7.82 12.69 -5.47
C VAL A 244 -7.29 12.64 -4.04
N LEU A 245 -7.50 11.52 -3.31
CA LEU A 245 -6.94 11.36 -1.97
C LEU A 245 -5.40 11.41 -1.96
N ALA A 246 -4.74 10.88 -3.00
CA ALA A 246 -3.30 10.97 -3.12
C ALA A 246 -2.83 12.43 -3.24
N LEU A 247 -3.54 13.27 -4.01
CA LEU A 247 -3.29 14.72 -4.06
C LEU A 247 -3.59 15.41 -2.73
N THR A 248 -4.66 15.02 -2.05
CA THR A 248 -5.02 15.56 -0.73
C THR A 248 -3.88 15.38 0.27
N ARG A 249 -3.31 14.17 0.31
CA ARG A 249 -2.25 13.78 1.25
C ARG A 249 -0.85 14.25 0.86
N ALA A 250 -0.62 14.61 -0.41
CA ALA A 250 0.64 15.18 -0.88
C ALA A 250 0.94 16.50 -0.16
N LYS A 251 2.17 16.72 0.30
CA LYS A 251 2.58 17.94 1.01
C LYS A 251 3.17 18.96 0.04
N SER A 252 2.44 19.25 -1.02
CA SER A 252 2.88 20.16 -2.07
C SER A 252 1.78 21.13 -2.52
N PRO A 253 2.09 22.44 -2.59
CA PRO A 253 1.24 23.43 -3.24
C PRO A 253 0.87 23.07 -4.69
N ALA A 254 1.72 22.32 -5.40
CA ALA A 254 1.42 21.86 -6.75
C ALA A 254 0.21 20.92 -6.79
N ALA A 255 0.08 20.02 -5.80
CA ALA A 255 -1.09 19.14 -5.67
C ALA A 255 -2.37 19.95 -5.41
N THR A 256 -2.31 21.00 -4.60
CA THR A 256 -3.45 21.92 -4.39
C THR A 256 -3.86 22.62 -5.68
N ARG A 257 -2.90 23.10 -6.48
CA ARG A 257 -3.20 23.70 -7.79
C ARG A 257 -3.86 22.70 -8.75
N VAL A 258 -3.46 21.43 -8.72
CA VAL A 258 -4.15 20.37 -9.49
C VAL A 258 -5.59 20.21 -9.01
N LEU A 259 -5.83 20.09 -7.70
CA LEU A 259 -7.18 19.97 -7.14
C LEU A 259 -8.07 21.15 -7.57
N LEU A 260 -7.53 22.38 -7.57
CA LEU A 260 -8.22 23.56 -8.06
C LEU A 260 -8.55 23.46 -9.57
N ARG A 261 -7.60 23.03 -10.42
CA ARG A 261 -7.86 22.84 -11.86
C ARG A 261 -8.91 21.77 -12.15
N LEU A 262 -9.02 20.74 -11.32
CA LEU A 262 -10.01 19.69 -11.48
C LEU A 262 -11.45 20.17 -11.24
N PHE A 263 -11.68 21.35 -10.66
CA PHE A 263 -13.03 21.93 -10.65
C PHE A 263 -13.56 22.18 -12.07
N LYS A 264 -12.70 22.51 -13.03
CA LYS A 264 -13.12 22.63 -14.45
C LYS A 264 -13.39 21.29 -15.12
N HIS A 265 -12.89 20.20 -14.54
CA HIS A 265 -13.07 18.84 -15.04
C HIS A 265 -14.38 18.24 -14.55
N TYR A 266 -14.71 18.38 -13.27
CA TYR A 266 -15.94 17.84 -12.72
C TYR A 266 -17.10 18.85 -12.82
N PRO A 267 -18.27 18.45 -13.35
CA PRO A 267 -19.45 19.30 -13.44
C PRO A 267 -19.92 19.77 -12.06
N ALA A 268 -20.54 20.95 -12.01
CA ALA A 268 -21.09 21.51 -10.78
C ALA A 268 -22.12 20.56 -10.12
N GLY A 269 -22.16 20.52 -8.79
CA GLY A 269 -23.04 19.63 -8.03
C GLY A 269 -22.69 18.13 -8.07
N SER A 270 -21.75 17.72 -8.93
CA SER A 270 -21.35 16.32 -9.06
C SER A 270 -20.69 15.76 -7.80
N ARG A 271 -20.66 14.42 -7.70
CA ARG A 271 -19.92 13.73 -6.63
C ARG A 271 -18.43 14.08 -6.66
N GLY A 272 -17.86 14.30 -7.85
CA GLY A 272 -16.48 14.73 -8.05
C GLY A 272 -16.20 16.11 -7.44
N ARG A 273 -17.08 17.10 -7.68
CA ARG A 273 -16.98 18.43 -7.06
C ARG A 273 -16.99 18.37 -5.53
N LYS A 274 -17.93 17.62 -4.96
CA LYS A 274 -17.99 17.41 -3.50
C LYS A 274 -16.71 16.80 -2.95
N LEU A 275 -16.13 15.85 -3.68
CA LEU A 275 -14.85 15.24 -3.32
C LEU A 275 -13.69 16.26 -3.36
N LEU A 276 -13.64 17.12 -4.37
CA LEU A 276 -12.62 18.18 -4.45
C LEU A 276 -12.73 19.20 -3.32
N TYR A 277 -13.93 19.63 -2.95
CA TYR A 277 -14.11 20.52 -1.80
C TYR A 277 -13.60 19.86 -0.51
N LYS A 278 -13.97 18.61 -0.24
CA LYS A 278 -13.46 17.86 0.92
C LYS A 278 -11.93 17.77 0.91
N ALA A 279 -11.34 17.49 -0.25
CA ALA A 279 -9.90 17.46 -0.41
C ALA A 279 -9.26 18.82 -0.06
N LEU A 280 -9.80 19.93 -0.56
CA LEU A 280 -9.29 21.27 -0.28
C LEU A 280 -9.45 21.67 1.19
N LEU A 281 -10.54 21.29 1.86
CA LEU A 281 -10.74 21.55 3.29
C LEU A 281 -9.66 20.89 4.15
N GLU A 282 -9.12 19.74 3.74
CA GLU A 282 -7.97 19.09 4.40
C GLU A 282 -6.63 19.79 4.11
N LYS A 283 -6.56 20.68 3.11
CA LYS A 283 -5.33 21.35 2.64
C LYS A 283 -5.26 22.84 3.01
N LYS A 284 -5.74 23.21 4.20
CA LYS A 284 -5.76 24.61 4.70
C LYS A 284 -4.42 25.35 4.53
N GLY A 285 -3.30 24.74 4.94
CA GLY A 285 -1.98 25.37 4.85
C GLY A 285 -1.55 25.63 3.40
N ASP A 286 -1.81 24.68 2.51
CA ASP A 286 -1.42 24.79 1.10
C ASP A 286 -2.32 25.74 0.33
N LEU A 287 -3.60 25.90 0.71
CA LEU A 287 -4.51 26.89 0.13
C LEU A 287 -3.99 28.32 0.35
N LEU A 288 -3.46 28.61 1.54
CA LEU A 288 -2.81 29.90 1.82
C LEU A 288 -1.60 30.13 0.93
N ALA A 289 -0.78 29.09 0.72
CA ALA A 289 0.41 29.16 -0.12
C ALA A 289 0.10 29.38 -1.62
N VAL A 290 -1.13 29.11 -2.06
CA VAL A 290 -1.57 29.30 -3.46
C VAL A 290 -2.76 30.24 -3.58
N ARG A 291 -2.96 31.14 -2.60
CA ARG A 291 -4.14 32.01 -2.50
C ARG A 291 -4.48 32.75 -3.79
N GLU A 292 -3.47 33.31 -4.48
CA GLU A 292 -3.64 34.08 -5.72
C GLU A 292 -4.27 33.25 -6.85
N THR A 293 -4.03 31.93 -6.84
CA THR A 293 -4.69 30.98 -7.74
C THR A 293 -5.99 30.44 -7.16
N ALA A 294 -6.03 30.17 -5.85
CA ALA A 294 -7.17 29.56 -5.18
C ALA A 294 -8.41 30.46 -5.21
N THR A 295 -8.27 31.74 -4.83
CA THR A 295 -9.37 32.69 -4.72
C THR A 295 -10.19 32.79 -6.01
N PRO A 296 -9.63 33.17 -7.18
CA PRO A 296 -10.43 33.31 -8.40
C PRO A 296 -11.08 31.99 -8.84
N MET A 297 -10.41 30.86 -8.62
CA MET A 297 -10.94 29.54 -9.00
C MET A 297 -12.08 29.09 -8.08
N LEU A 298 -11.96 29.32 -6.77
CA LEU A 298 -13.00 28.99 -5.79
C LEU A 298 -14.18 29.95 -5.90
N THR A 299 -13.96 31.23 -6.20
CA THR A 299 -15.05 32.18 -6.52
C THR A 299 -15.79 31.75 -7.79
N TRP A 300 -15.08 31.36 -8.85
CA TRP A 300 -15.71 30.81 -10.05
C TRP A 300 -16.50 29.53 -9.74
N ALA A 301 -15.92 28.62 -8.98
CA ALA A 301 -16.56 27.36 -8.59
C ALA A 301 -17.84 27.62 -7.77
N LEU A 302 -17.78 28.48 -6.76
CA LEU A 302 -18.90 28.90 -5.92
C LEU A 302 -20.08 29.43 -6.75
N ARG A 303 -19.83 30.28 -7.75
CA ARG A 303 -20.87 30.83 -8.63
C ARG A 303 -21.56 29.77 -9.49
N SER A 304 -20.93 28.62 -9.69
CA SER A 304 -21.46 27.53 -10.52
C SER A 304 -22.23 26.45 -9.73
N GLU A 305 -22.12 26.42 -8.40
CA GLU A 305 -22.69 25.31 -7.62
C GLU A 305 -24.23 25.37 -7.54
N PRO A 306 -24.92 24.24 -7.80
CA PRO A 306 -26.36 24.17 -7.66
C PRO A 306 -26.73 23.93 -6.19
N GLY A 307 -27.36 24.95 -5.59
CA GLY A 307 -28.02 24.84 -4.30
C GLY A 307 -27.09 24.92 -3.08
N PRO A 308 -27.69 24.93 -1.87
CA PRO A 308 -27.03 25.39 -0.66
C PRO A 308 -25.86 24.50 -0.23
N VAL A 309 -25.96 23.18 -0.41
CA VAL A 309 -24.88 22.25 0.00
C VAL A 309 -23.58 22.52 -0.77
N GLY A 310 -23.66 22.75 -2.07
CA GLY A 310 -22.47 23.07 -2.88
C GLY A 310 -21.92 24.45 -2.55
N GLU A 311 -22.81 25.43 -2.38
CA GLU A 311 -22.45 26.80 -1.99
C GLU A 311 -21.71 26.84 -0.64
N ILE A 312 -22.21 26.15 0.39
CA ILE A 312 -21.57 26.08 1.71
C ILE A 312 -20.16 25.52 1.60
N MET A 313 -19.99 24.37 0.94
CA MET A 313 -18.65 23.75 0.78
C MET A 313 -17.67 24.67 0.03
N ALA A 314 -18.17 25.41 -0.96
CA ALA A 314 -17.37 26.35 -1.74
C ALA A 314 -16.99 27.59 -0.92
N LEU A 315 -17.93 28.15 -0.14
CA LEU A 315 -17.69 29.26 0.78
C LEU A 315 -16.65 28.88 1.84
N GLU A 316 -16.78 27.69 2.43
CA GLU A 316 -15.82 27.19 3.42
C GLU A 316 -14.43 27.01 2.82
N ALA A 317 -14.33 26.42 1.63
CA ALA A 317 -13.05 26.29 0.93
C ALA A 317 -12.44 27.66 0.59
N LEU A 318 -13.25 28.62 0.12
CA LEU A 318 -12.81 29.99 -0.16
C LEU A 318 -12.32 30.69 1.11
N ALA A 319 -13.02 30.52 2.24
CA ALA A 319 -12.63 31.11 3.52
C ALA A 319 -11.24 30.64 4.00
N LEU A 320 -10.85 29.40 3.67
CA LEU A 320 -9.52 28.88 4.00
C LEU A 320 -8.38 29.59 3.25
N SER A 321 -8.65 30.25 2.12
CA SER A 321 -7.66 31.07 1.41
C SER A 321 -7.28 32.35 2.16
N ARG A 322 -8.14 32.80 3.09
CA ARG A 322 -7.97 34.03 3.89
C ARG A 322 -7.61 35.26 3.06
N ASP A 323 -8.14 35.33 1.85
CA ASP A 323 -7.89 36.43 0.94
C ASP A 323 -8.84 37.60 1.23
N PRO A 324 -8.35 38.78 1.65
CA PRO A 324 -9.21 39.94 1.89
C PRO A 324 -10.03 40.36 0.67
N ASP A 325 -9.53 40.11 -0.55
CA ASP A 325 -10.23 40.47 -1.79
C ASP A 325 -11.50 39.63 -2.01
N SER A 326 -11.66 38.52 -1.28
CA SER A 326 -12.87 37.69 -1.31
C SER A 326 -14.04 38.27 -0.48
N ALA A 327 -13.82 39.35 0.29
CA ALA A 327 -14.83 39.93 1.17
C ALA A 327 -16.12 40.33 0.42
N GLY A 328 -16.00 40.92 -0.78
CA GLY A 328 -17.16 41.28 -1.59
C GLY A 328 -18.01 40.06 -1.96
N VAL A 329 -17.37 38.94 -2.29
CA VAL A 329 -18.06 37.68 -2.61
C VAL A 329 -18.83 37.18 -1.39
N PHE A 330 -18.25 37.23 -0.19
CA PHE A 330 -18.97 36.81 1.01
C PHE A 330 -20.15 37.73 1.35
N LEU A 331 -20.00 39.06 1.17
CA LEU A 331 -21.10 40.01 1.38
C LEU A 331 -22.30 39.71 0.47
N ASP A 332 -22.06 39.36 -0.80
CA ASP A 332 -23.12 38.99 -1.75
C ASP A 332 -23.91 37.76 -1.25
N TYR A 333 -23.24 36.81 -0.61
CA TYR A 333 -23.85 35.58 -0.10
C TYR A 333 -24.59 35.75 1.24
N LEU A 334 -24.45 36.87 1.94
CA LEU A 334 -25.28 37.19 3.11
C LEU A 334 -26.77 37.40 2.75
N GLN A 335 -27.08 37.61 1.47
CA GLN A 335 -28.45 37.81 0.97
C GLN A 335 -29.14 36.51 0.53
N LYS A 336 -28.47 35.36 0.70
CA LYS A 336 -29.04 34.05 0.33
C LYS A 336 -30.20 33.68 1.27
N LYS A 337 -31.13 32.90 0.73
CA LYS A 337 -32.32 32.43 1.47
C LYS A 337 -31.98 31.39 2.53
N ASP A 338 -30.96 30.57 2.27
CA ASP A 338 -30.55 29.49 3.16
C ASP A 338 -29.70 30.05 4.33
N PRO A 339 -30.11 29.85 5.60
CA PRO A 339 -29.40 30.40 6.75
C PRO A 339 -28.00 29.82 6.95
N GLU A 340 -27.73 28.58 6.53
CA GLU A 340 -26.39 27.98 6.62
C GLU A 340 -25.44 28.56 5.57
N VAL A 341 -25.94 28.91 4.38
CA VAL A 341 -25.18 29.67 3.38
C VAL A 341 -24.80 31.04 3.93
N VAL A 342 -25.73 31.74 4.59
CA VAL A 342 -25.47 33.03 5.24
C VAL A 342 -24.43 32.90 6.36
N ALA A 343 -24.54 31.87 7.20
CA ALA A 343 -23.56 31.60 8.26
C ALA A 343 -22.17 31.26 7.72
N ALA A 344 -22.08 30.51 6.62
CA ALA A 344 -20.82 30.23 5.92
C ALA A 344 -20.19 31.49 5.34
N ALA A 345 -20.98 32.38 4.74
CA ALA A 345 -20.52 33.68 4.26
C ALA A 345 -20.01 34.58 5.41
N ALA A 346 -20.73 34.66 6.53
CA ALA A 346 -20.28 35.39 7.72
C ALA A 346 -18.94 34.85 8.26
N SER A 347 -18.81 33.52 8.34
CA SER A 347 -17.54 32.87 8.72
C SER A 347 -16.41 33.21 7.73
N GLY A 348 -16.72 33.29 6.44
CA GLY A 348 -15.80 33.73 5.39
C GLY A 348 -15.29 35.15 5.57
N LEU A 349 -16.18 36.10 5.90
CA LEU A 349 -15.80 37.49 6.21
C LEU A 349 -14.83 37.59 7.38
N ALA A 350 -15.09 36.83 8.44
CA ALA A 350 -14.19 36.75 9.59
C ALA A 350 -12.82 36.15 9.21
N ALA A 351 -12.80 35.10 8.38
CA ALA A 351 -11.57 34.48 7.90
C ALA A 351 -10.75 35.40 6.97
N ALA A 352 -11.42 36.19 6.14
CA ALA A 352 -10.84 37.21 5.26
C ALA A 352 -10.44 38.50 6.01
N ARG A 353 -10.73 38.59 7.31
CA ARG A 353 -10.46 39.76 8.16
C ARG A 353 -11.14 41.04 7.69
N ALA A 354 -12.34 40.90 7.15
CA ALA A 354 -13.11 42.00 6.56
C ALA A 354 -13.82 42.85 7.64
N LYS A 355 -13.07 43.62 8.43
CA LYS A 355 -13.64 44.46 9.52
C LYS A 355 -14.71 45.43 9.04
N SER A 356 -14.64 45.90 7.79
CA SER A 356 -15.68 46.76 7.19
C SER A 356 -17.05 46.08 7.08
N ALA A 357 -17.12 44.75 7.19
CA ALA A 357 -18.37 44.01 7.19
C ALA A 357 -19.06 43.94 8.57
N LEU A 358 -18.38 44.35 9.66
CA LEU A 358 -18.94 44.31 11.03
C LEU A 358 -20.33 44.97 11.13
N PRO A 359 -20.56 46.21 10.63
CA PRO A 359 -21.88 46.83 10.73
C PRO A 359 -22.97 46.04 10.01
N THR A 360 -22.62 45.36 8.92
CA THR A 360 -23.57 44.53 8.16
C THR A 360 -23.94 43.27 8.93
N LEU A 361 -22.96 42.60 9.55
CA LEU A 361 -23.19 41.41 10.35
C LEU A 361 -23.94 41.71 11.65
N GLU A 362 -23.63 42.82 12.32
CA GLU A 362 -24.34 43.26 13.53
C GLU A 362 -25.80 43.60 13.23
N LYS A 363 -26.05 44.30 12.13
CA LYS A 363 -27.42 44.57 11.66
C LYS A 363 -28.17 43.27 11.36
N LEU A 364 -27.55 42.36 10.61
CA LEU A 364 -28.12 41.04 10.34
C LEU A 364 -28.47 40.32 11.64
N LEU A 365 -27.56 40.28 12.61
CA LEU A 365 -27.77 39.61 13.90
C LEU A 365 -28.94 40.23 14.70
N ALA A 366 -29.11 41.55 14.64
CA ALA A 366 -30.21 42.25 15.29
C ALA A 366 -31.58 41.97 14.62
N GLU A 367 -31.60 41.75 13.30
CA GLU A 367 -32.81 41.51 12.52
C GLU A 367 -33.22 40.03 12.46
N ILE A 368 -32.36 39.09 12.89
CA ILE A 368 -32.64 37.64 12.92
C ILE A 368 -33.99 37.25 13.55
N PRO A 369 -34.46 37.86 14.67
CA PRO A 369 -35.77 37.52 15.24
C PRO A 369 -36.94 37.69 14.27
N ASP A 370 -36.82 38.66 13.35
CA ASP A 370 -37.85 39.01 12.36
C ASP A 370 -37.52 38.46 10.97
N ASP A 371 -36.34 37.86 10.77
CA ASP A 371 -35.89 37.34 9.48
C ASP A 371 -36.48 35.94 9.21
N PRO A 372 -37.31 35.78 8.16
CA PRO A 372 -37.97 34.51 7.87
C PRO A 372 -36.99 33.38 7.57
N ARG A 373 -35.75 33.68 7.14
CA ARG A 373 -34.72 32.65 6.87
C ARG A 373 -34.27 31.91 8.12
N PHE A 374 -34.41 32.54 9.29
CA PHE A 374 -33.98 32.00 10.57
C PHE A 374 -35.14 31.54 11.46
N GLN A 375 -36.38 31.63 10.95
CA GLN A 375 -37.55 31.07 11.61
C GLN A 375 -37.55 29.55 11.45
N ALA A 376 -38.02 28.82 12.47
CA ALA A 376 -38.02 27.36 12.45
C ALA A 376 -39.20 26.84 11.62
N ASP A 377 -39.02 26.75 10.31
CA ASP A 377 -39.87 25.99 9.41
C ASP A 377 -39.19 24.64 9.13
N GLY A 378 -39.96 23.55 9.20
CA GLY A 378 -39.44 22.16 9.27
C GLY A 378 -38.55 21.69 8.11
N GLU A 379 -38.28 22.52 7.10
CA GLU A 379 -37.40 22.24 5.96
C GLU A 379 -35.94 22.69 6.18
N HIS A 380 -35.67 23.66 7.05
CA HIS A 380 -34.32 24.21 7.22
C HIS A 380 -33.58 23.57 8.40
N ALA A 381 -32.40 23.01 8.12
CA ALA A 381 -31.57 22.39 9.14
C ALA A 381 -30.98 23.45 10.08
N ARG A 382 -31.50 23.49 11.30
CA ARG A 382 -30.87 24.08 12.51
C ARG A 382 -30.55 25.59 12.46
N PRO A 383 -31.56 26.48 12.32
CA PRO A 383 -31.36 27.94 12.37
C PRO A 383 -30.52 28.44 13.55
N ARG A 384 -30.64 27.83 14.73
CA ARG A 384 -29.86 28.21 15.93
C ARG A 384 -28.34 28.02 15.78
N GLU A 385 -27.90 26.98 15.06
CA GLU A 385 -26.46 26.74 14.82
C GLU A 385 -25.88 27.80 13.88
N ALA A 386 -26.61 28.13 12.81
CA ALA A 386 -26.28 29.24 11.91
C ALA A 386 -26.14 30.58 12.65
N VAL A 387 -27.10 30.95 13.51
CA VAL A 387 -27.01 32.18 14.33
C VAL A 387 -25.77 32.17 15.22
N GLY A 388 -25.46 31.02 15.85
CA GLY A 388 -24.27 30.87 16.68
C GLY A 388 -22.97 31.13 15.91
N ARG A 389 -22.87 30.63 14.68
CA ARG A 389 -21.72 30.88 13.80
C ARG A 389 -21.60 32.34 13.37
N ILE A 390 -22.71 33.02 13.10
CA ILE A 390 -22.72 34.46 12.78
C ILE A 390 -22.18 35.27 13.96
N ARG A 391 -22.60 34.94 15.20
CA ARG A 391 -22.06 35.58 16.42
C ARG A 391 -20.56 35.38 16.57
N ILE A 392 -20.08 34.15 16.39
CA ILE A 392 -18.65 33.84 16.45
C ILE A 392 -17.87 34.65 15.41
N ALA A 393 -18.39 34.78 14.19
CA ALA A 393 -17.76 35.58 13.14
C ALA A 393 -17.64 37.07 13.51
N ILE A 394 -18.66 37.65 14.16
CA ILE A 394 -18.61 39.03 14.68
C ILE A 394 -17.56 39.16 15.77
N ASP A 395 -17.54 38.25 16.75
CA ASP A 395 -16.55 38.26 17.83
C ASP A 395 -15.11 38.14 17.29
N ASP A 396 -14.90 37.28 16.29
CA ASP A 396 -13.60 37.10 15.65
C ASP A 396 -13.15 38.36 14.91
N LEU A 397 -14.06 39.11 14.27
CA LEU A 397 -13.75 40.37 13.61
C LEU A 397 -13.41 41.50 14.59
N TRP A 398 -14.03 41.51 15.78
CA TRP A 398 -13.71 42.46 16.86
C TRP A 398 -12.33 42.22 17.48
N ARG A 399 -11.84 40.97 17.49
CA ARG A 399 -10.55 40.59 18.10
C ARG A 399 -9.34 40.80 17.19
N GLN A 400 -9.56 40.76 15.89
CA GLN A 400 -8.55 41.08 14.88
C GLN A 400 -8.29 42.59 14.89
#